data_AF-A0A7X6U6U2-F1
#
_entry.id   AF-A0A7X6U6U2-F1
#
_cell.length_a   1.000
_cell.length_b   1.000
_cell.length_c   1.000
_cell.angle_alpha   90.00
_cell.angle_beta   90.00
_cell.angle_gamma   90.00
#
_symmetry.space_group_name_H-M   'P 1'
#
loop_
_entity.id
_entity.type
_entity.pdbx_description
1 polymer ?
#
loop_
_entity_poly.entity_id
_entity_poly.type
_entity_poly.pdbx_seq_one_letter_code
_entity_poly.pdbx_strand_id
1 'polypeptide(L)'
;MKLFVKPKPLFQGLFLFLIVCLLVTMLPPMGTGSVQAAATSVAYSPRKLEHGVLNTALCDSKLFYSQFVKTASSFNIAPVFGIDYNTSYLRPSMNKTWYVGYDYDTGLETVPVLNDVRKSGGLYVNYRATLYNHLHSSFKHEGPAKKLGYQHTRLVQAYEELVGYNSWDQPVTGFYDYGDGMGSGDFSHAVSPAYDATYFKLGLFTSGCTICGDAATSHVSVALADKKGPKVLSVTVTAGTMNASGLPVDTGVADTTFKAGDLVYIHVNFNEYIRFADNRNTHADVRLKLKLSDLANNQEVEGLEGWADLVALKNKQLDFLLTVPAAFKTSGGSETKTTNHKITGISGIYTTLAGGTLTSILTGGSWPLRILGANGQELGESAFSLFTAEERQKLLTSKSLVTDLAGNSCDVAESAFPGIQNPAILDTTPPQVRDIQLQADGSVNGRVGPGSKLTFSAWFTEKLDLASLDGITATINIQDLSVPVTVQADSRLDEAYGVNGVAATRITFKPLLITESMRPLLYRDGQFLRVALESIQFANGAADLC
;
A
#
# COMPACT_ATOMS: atom_id res chain seq x y z
N MET A 1 16.65 -63.87 55.30
CA MET A 1 16.54 -63.16 56.59
C MET A 1 17.97 -63.09 57.14
N LYS A 2 18.72 -61.98 57.28
CA LYS A 2 18.57 -60.50 57.34
C LYS A 2 19.76 -59.90 56.53
N LEU A 3 19.67 -58.89 55.67
CA LEU A 3 19.35 -57.45 55.79
C LEU A 3 20.40 -56.56 56.48
N PHE A 4 20.91 -55.60 55.67
CA PHE A 4 21.61 -54.32 55.93
C PHE A 4 23.11 -54.37 56.33
N VAL A 5 24.01 -53.53 55.77
CA VAL A 5 24.00 -52.05 55.77
C VAL A 5 24.80 -51.47 54.56
N LYS A 6 24.36 -50.31 54.02
CA LYS A 6 25.02 -49.46 52.99
C LYS A 6 26.29 -48.73 53.51
N PRO A 7 27.09 -48.16 52.60
CA PRO A 7 27.18 -46.69 52.56
C PRO A 7 26.99 -46.08 51.16
N LYS A 8 26.59 -44.80 51.14
CA LYS A 8 26.34 -43.93 49.96
C LYS A 8 27.65 -43.19 49.51
N PRO A 9 27.58 -42.09 48.73
CA PRO A 9 27.97 -41.94 47.32
C PRO A 9 29.25 -41.10 47.13
N LEU A 10 29.89 -41.07 45.95
CA LEU A 10 30.63 -39.88 45.44
C LEU A 10 31.28 -40.15 44.06
N PHE A 11 31.33 -39.10 43.24
CA PHE A 11 31.90 -38.96 41.88
C PHE A 11 31.06 -39.57 40.75
N GLN A 12 30.18 -38.85 40.03
CA GLN A 12 30.42 -37.66 39.17
C GLN A 12 31.64 -37.82 38.27
N GLY A 13 31.41 -38.09 36.98
CA GLY A 13 32.40 -37.94 35.91
C GLY A 13 32.23 -38.91 34.75
N LEU A 14 31.81 -38.37 33.59
CA LEU A 14 32.02 -38.93 32.25
C LEU A 14 31.20 -40.18 31.84
N PHE A 15 30.05 -39.98 31.20
CA PHE A 15 29.83 -40.31 29.78
C PHE A 15 28.40 -39.92 29.40
N LEU A 16 28.22 -38.62 29.16
CA LEU A 16 27.08 -38.00 28.51
C LEU A 16 27.58 -37.60 27.11
N PHE A 17 27.03 -38.22 26.05
CA PHE A 17 27.06 -37.93 24.59
C PHE A 17 27.23 -39.26 23.83
N LEU A 18 26.40 -39.67 22.86
CA LEU A 18 25.91 -38.96 21.68
C LEU A 18 24.43 -39.33 21.42
N ILE A 19 23.49 -38.44 21.75
CA ILE A 19 22.34 -38.21 20.87
C ILE A 19 22.82 -37.04 20.01
N VAL A 20 23.35 -37.35 18.84
CA VAL A 20 23.58 -36.33 17.82
C VAL A 20 22.20 -35.94 17.33
N CYS A 21 21.68 -34.84 17.90
CA CYS A 21 20.78 -33.98 17.16
C CYS A 21 21.43 -33.76 15.80
N LEU A 22 20.73 -34.17 14.74
CA LEU A 22 21.07 -33.88 13.36
C LEU A 22 20.88 -32.36 13.16
N LEU A 23 21.75 -31.56 13.79
CA LEU A 23 22.01 -30.17 13.44
C LEU A 23 22.73 -30.24 12.11
N VAL A 24 21.95 -30.28 11.05
CA VAL A 24 22.43 -29.82 9.75
C VAL A 24 22.94 -28.42 10.03
N THR A 25 24.26 -28.22 9.97
CA THR A 25 24.87 -26.90 9.95
C THR A 25 24.50 -26.27 8.62
N MET A 26 23.25 -25.81 8.51
CA MET A 26 22.85 -24.76 7.59
C MET A 26 23.44 -23.46 8.13
N LEU A 27 24.74 -23.30 7.98
CA LEU A 27 25.21 -21.95 7.71
C LEU A 27 24.72 -21.67 6.29
N PRO A 28 23.74 -20.77 6.08
CA PRO A 28 23.52 -20.26 4.74
C PRO A 28 24.89 -19.77 4.23
N PRO A 29 25.22 -19.92 2.94
CA PRO A 29 26.32 -19.15 2.39
C PRO A 29 26.08 -17.71 2.83
N MET A 30 26.97 -17.18 3.67
CA MET A 30 27.00 -15.76 3.95
C MET A 30 27.32 -15.12 2.60
N GLY A 31 26.27 -14.86 1.82
CA GLY A 31 26.32 -13.91 0.73
C GLY A 31 26.91 -12.68 1.36
N THR A 32 28.10 -12.30 0.90
CA THR A 32 28.70 -11.02 1.22
C THR A 32 27.61 -9.99 1.03
N GLY A 33 27.07 -9.49 2.14
CA GLY A 33 26.09 -8.43 2.12
C GLY A 33 26.74 -7.29 1.38
N SER A 34 26.36 -7.11 0.11
CA SER A 34 26.44 -5.80 -0.50
C SER A 34 25.62 -4.94 0.45
N VAL A 35 26.29 -4.11 1.23
CA VAL A 35 25.67 -3.03 1.97
C VAL A 35 25.06 -2.16 0.89
N GLN A 36 23.81 -2.47 0.52
CA GLN A 36 23.02 -1.64 -0.35
C GLN A 36 22.90 -0.35 0.44
N ALA A 37 23.55 0.70 -0.07
CA ALA A 37 23.42 2.03 0.49
C ALA A 37 21.92 2.26 0.70
N ALA A 38 21.51 2.59 1.93
CA ALA A 38 20.11 2.81 2.25
C ALA A 38 19.52 3.68 1.16
N ALA A 39 18.46 3.20 0.50
CA ALA A 39 17.84 3.93 -0.59
C ALA A 39 17.57 5.35 -0.07
N THR A 40 18.00 6.38 -0.79
CA THR A 40 17.74 7.77 -0.39
C THR A 40 16.43 8.29 -0.97
N SER A 41 15.79 7.49 -1.84
CA SER A 41 14.56 7.84 -2.53
C SER A 41 13.68 6.63 -2.78
N VAL A 42 12.38 6.88 -2.88
CA VAL A 42 11.36 5.88 -3.23
C VAL A 42 10.84 6.14 -4.64
N ALA A 43 10.30 5.12 -5.30
CA ALA A 43 9.63 5.33 -6.58
C ALA A 43 8.40 6.22 -6.39
N TYR A 44 8.36 7.38 -7.04
CA TYR A 44 7.33 8.40 -6.81
C TYR A 44 6.69 8.83 -8.12
N SER A 45 5.40 8.50 -8.29
CA SER A 45 4.64 8.81 -9.50
C SER A 45 3.17 9.10 -9.16
N PRO A 46 2.88 10.23 -8.48
CA PRO A 46 1.52 10.63 -8.19
C PRO A 46 0.80 11.10 -9.47
N ARG A 47 -0.53 11.00 -9.48
CA ARG A 47 -1.36 11.68 -10.49
C ARG A 47 -1.33 13.20 -10.27
N LYS A 48 -1.76 13.94 -11.28
CA LYS A 48 -1.80 15.40 -11.27
C LYS A 48 -3.22 15.85 -11.56
N LEU A 49 -3.71 16.81 -10.78
CA LEU A 49 -4.97 17.48 -11.08
C LEU A 49 -4.78 18.39 -12.30
N GLU A 50 -5.76 18.38 -13.19
CA GLU A 50 -5.74 19.18 -14.42
C GLU A 50 -5.91 20.68 -14.12
N HIS A 51 -6.57 21.01 -13.01
CA HIS A 51 -6.81 22.36 -12.53
C HIS A 51 -6.41 22.52 -11.06
N GLY A 52 -6.22 23.76 -10.62
CA GLY A 52 -6.01 24.04 -9.20
C GLY A 52 -7.27 23.72 -8.40
N VAL A 53 -7.13 22.83 -7.41
CA VAL A 53 -8.20 22.49 -6.45
C VAL A 53 -7.72 22.88 -5.06
N LEU A 54 -8.52 23.66 -4.36
CA LEU A 54 -8.22 24.11 -3.01
C LEU A 54 -8.43 22.96 -2.02
N ASN A 55 -7.51 22.76 -1.09
CA ASN A 55 -7.79 21.97 0.10
C ASN A 55 -8.64 22.76 1.10
N THR A 56 -9.08 22.10 2.17
CA THR A 56 -9.94 22.67 3.20
C THR A 56 -9.36 23.95 3.83
N ALA A 57 -8.05 23.98 4.14
CA ALA A 57 -7.43 25.14 4.77
C ALA A 57 -7.36 26.36 3.84
N LEU A 58 -7.16 26.13 2.54
CA LEU A 58 -7.15 27.19 1.52
C LEU A 58 -8.54 27.81 1.32
N CYS A 59 -9.61 27.02 1.44
CA CYS A 59 -10.99 27.52 1.32
C CYS A 59 -11.31 28.62 2.34
N ASP A 60 -10.72 28.54 3.54
CA ASP A 60 -10.98 29.50 4.62
C ASP A 60 -10.06 30.74 4.57
N SER A 61 -9.08 30.77 3.64
CA SER A 61 -8.09 31.84 3.57
C SER A 61 -8.56 32.99 2.68
N LYS A 62 -8.89 34.13 3.30
CA LYS A 62 -9.25 35.36 2.59
C LYS A 62 -8.14 35.89 1.68
N LEU A 63 -6.88 35.80 2.15
CA LEU A 63 -5.73 36.24 1.37
C LEU A 63 -5.50 35.32 0.17
N PHE A 64 -5.54 34.00 0.37
CA PHE A 64 -5.38 33.06 -0.74
C PHE A 64 -6.50 33.23 -1.78
N TYR A 65 -7.75 33.33 -1.33
CA TYR A 65 -8.89 33.59 -2.19
C TYR A 65 -8.70 34.90 -2.99
N SER A 66 -8.30 35.98 -2.33
CA SER A 66 -8.10 37.28 -2.99
C SER A 66 -6.95 37.25 -4.00
N GLN A 67 -5.88 36.50 -3.73
CA GLN A 67 -4.70 36.47 -4.58
C GLN A 67 -4.80 35.47 -5.74
N PHE A 68 -5.45 34.33 -5.52
CA PHE A 68 -5.45 33.21 -6.47
C PHE A 68 -6.84 32.85 -7.01
N VAL A 69 -7.94 33.24 -6.39
CA VAL A 69 -9.28 32.98 -6.94
C VAL A 69 -9.86 34.22 -7.61
N LYS A 70 -9.69 35.40 -7.00
CA LYS A 70 -10.11 36.72 -7.53
C LYS A 70 -9.13 37.31 -8.55
N THR A 71 -8.46 36.47 -9.32
CA THR A 71 -7.45 36.88 -10.32
C THR A 71 -7.44 35.87 -11.47
N ALA A 72 -6.67 36.17 -12.52
CA ALA A 72 -6.31 35.18 -13.53
C ALA A 72 -5.21 34.27 -12.95
N SER A 73 -5.57 33.06 -12.51
CA SER A 73 -4.66 32.12 -11.86
C SER A 73 -5.05 30.67 -12.17
N SER A 74 -4.20 29.70 -11.81
CA SER A 74 -4.49 28.28 -11.95
C SER A 74 -5.67 27.77 -11.12
N PHE A 75 -6.11 28.52 -10.10
CA PHE A 75 -7.23 28.20 -9.22
C PHE A 75 -8.55 28.86 -9.63
N ASN A 76 -8.50 29.80 -10.59
CA ASN A 76 -9.68 30.34 -11.23
C ASN A 76 -9.88 29.63 -12.57
N ILE A 77 -10.86 28.73 -12.62
CA ILE A 77 -11.17 27.95 -13.81
C ILE A 77 -12.15 28.65 -14.75
N ALA A 78 -12.55 29.91 -14.52
CA ALA A 78 -13.39 30.65 -15.47
C ALA A 78 -12.92 30.58 -16.94
N PRO A 79 -11.60 30.58 -17.26
CA PRO A 79 -11.11 30.46 -18.63
C PRO A 79 -11.51 29.17 -19.35
N VAL A 80 -11.83 28.08 -18.64
CA VAL A 80 -12.32 26.83 -19.27
C VAL A 80 -13.68 27.01 -19.94
N PHE A 81 -14.45 28.02 -19.49
CA PHE A 81 -15.71 28.44 -20.12
C PHE A 81 -15.49 29.48 -21.25
N GLY A 82 -14.24 29.82 -21.57
CA GLY A 82 -13.88 30.91 -22.46
C GLY A 82 -14.09 32.29 -21.82
N ILE A 83 -13.95 32.37 -20.50
CA ILE A 83 -14.20 33.58 -19.71
C ILE A 83 -12.96 34.02 -18.94
N ASP A 84 -12.48 35.22 -19.21
CA ASP A 84 -11.37 35.81 -18.47
C ASP A 84 -11.87 36.68 -17.32
N TYR A 85 -11.19 36.61 -16.18
CA TYR A 85 -11.57 37.33 -14.98
C TYR A 85 -11.73 38.85 -15.21
N ASN A 86 -10.80 39.49 -15.92
CA ASN A 86 -10.85 40.94 -16.15
C ASN A 86 -11.76 41.38 -17.31
N THR A 87 -12.39 40.43 -18.01
CA THR A 87 -13.22 40.75 -19.17
C THR A 87 -14.64 41.08 -18.72
N SER A 88 -15.18 42.17 -19.27
CA SER A 88 -16.59 42.53 -19.09
C SER A 88 -17.42 42.01 -20.26
N TYR A 89 -18.39 41.17 -19.94
CA TYR A 89 -19.34 40.60 -20.89
C TYR A 89 -20.56 41.48 -20.94
N LEU A 90 -20.58 42.36 -21.94
CA LEU A 90 -21.78 43.03 -22.39
C LEU A 90 -22.66 41.99 -23.10
N ARG A 91 -23.98 42.20 -23.07
CA ARG A 91 -25.00 41.48 -23.85
C ARG A 91 -24.48 40.93 -25.21
N PRO A 92 -25.01 39.82 -25.74
CA PRO A 92 -26.22 39.10 -25.32
C PRO A 92 -25.96 37.97 -24.32
N SER A 93 -27.04 37.34 -23.87
CA SER A 93 -26.97 36.16 -23.00
C SER A 93 -26.08 35.07 -23.62
N MET A 94 -25.24 34.46 -22.79
CA MET A 94 -24.34 33.38 -23.18
C MET A 94 -24.50 32.17 -22.28
N ASN A 95 -24.28 31.00 -22.85
CA ASN A 95 -24.21 29.73 -22.13
C ASN A 95 -22.96 29.00 -22.59
N LYS A 96 -22.12 28.60 -21.64
CA LYS A 96 -20.87 27.89 -21.89
C LYS A 96 -20.86 26.62 -21.06
N THR A 97 -20.49 25.51 -21.69
CA THR A 97 -20.47 24.19 -21.08
C THR A 97 -19.02 23.73 -20.97
N TRP A 98 -18.67 23.13 -19.84
CA TRP A 98 -17.40 22.45 -19.60
C TRP A 98 -17.68 21.05 -19.08
N TYR A 99 -17.15 20.03 -19.75
CA TYR A 99 -17.34 18.63 -19.38
C TYR A 99 -16.30 18.17 -18.37
N VAL A 100 -16.75 17.47 -17.32
CA VAL A 100 -15.90 16.84 -16.29
C VAL A 100 -16.28 15.37 -16.23
N GLY A 101 -15.37 14.49 -16.65
CA GLY A 101 -15.69 13.11 -16.95
C GLY A 101 -15.90 12.93 -18.45
N TYR A 102 -17.07 12.47 -18.89
CA TYR A 102 -17.28 12.20 -20.32
C TYR A 102 -17.83 13.40 -21.08
N ASP A 103 -17.21 13.75 -22.19
CA ASP A 103 -17.74 14.70 -23.16
C ASP A 103 -18.63 13.95 -24.17
N TYR A 104 -19.93 14.28 -24.18
CA TYR A 104 -20.91 13.64 -25.06
C TYR A 104 -20.72 13.96 -26.54
N ASP A 105 -20.09 15.09 -26.85
CA ASP A 105 -19.91 15.55 -28.23
C ASP A 105 -18.72 14.85 -28.89
N THR A 106 -17.65 14.59 -28.13
CA THR A 106 -16.40 13.98 -28.63
C THR A 106 -16.26 12.50 -28.28
N GLY A 107 -17.00 12.03 -27.29
CA GLY A 107 -16.93 10.66 -26.79
C GLY A 107 -15.66 10.34 -25.99
N LEU A 108 -14.94 11.36 -25.51
CA LEU A 108 -13.68 11.24 -24.77
C LEU A 108 -13.85 11.63 -23.30
N GLU A 109 -13.03 11.03 -22.44
CA GLU A 109 -12.93 11.46 -21.05
C GLU A 109 -12.06 12.72 -20.94
N THR A 110 -12.65 13.78 -20.38
CA THR A 110 -12.03 15.06 -20.06
C THR A 110 -11.79 15.16 -18.56
N VAL A 111 -10.59 15.61 -18.18
CA VAL A 111 -10.17 15.81 -16.78
C VAL A 111 -10.47 14.62 -15.84
N PRO A 112 -10.01 13.39 -16.18
CA PRO A 112 -10.33 12.17 -15.45
C PRO A 112 -9.97 12.20 -13.97
N VAL A 113 -8.86 12.87 -13.59
CA VAL A 113 -8.41 12.89 -12.20
C VAL A 113 -9.34 13.75 -11.35
N LEU A 114 -9.79 14.90 -11.88
CA LEU A 114 -10.82 15.70 -11.23
C LEU A 114 -12.17 14.98 -11.13
N ASN A 115 -12.55 14.21 -12.15
CA ASN A 115 -13.78 13.40 -12.12
C ASN A 115 -13.75 12.37 -10.98
N ASP A 116 -12.59 11.77 -10.70
CA ASP A 116 -12.38 10.88 -9.55
C ASP A 116 -12.62 11.58 -8.21
N VAL A 117 -12.10 12.81 -8.04
CA VAL A 117 -12.35 13.64 -6.84
C VAL A 117 -13.84 13.99 -6.69
N ARG A 118 -14.53 14.26 -7.80
CA ARG A 118 -15.98 14.45 -7.77
C ARG A 118 -16.70 13.18 -7.32
N LYS A 119 -16.34 12.01 -7.87
CA LYS A 119 -16.98 10.72 -7.57
C LYS A 119 -16.74 10.27 -6.13
N SER A 120 -15.65 10.68 -5.47
CA SER A 120 -15.44 10.48 -4.02
C SER A 120 -16.40 11.33 -3.16
N GLY A 121 -17.09 12.30 -3.76
CA GLY A 121 -18.04 13.19 -3.10
C GLY A 121 -17.37 14.25 -2.22
N GLY A 122 -16.10 14.58 -2.49
CA GLY A 122 -15.33 15.62 -1.80
C GLY A 122 -15.32 16.98 -2.48
N LEU A 123 -15.81 17.07 -3.73
CA LEU A 123 -15.70 18.27 -4.57
C LEU A 123 -16.77 19.33 -4.25
N TYR A 124 -16.33 20.57 -4.04
CA TYR A 124 -17.15 21.75 -3.84
C TYR A 124 -16.77 22.83 -4.85
N VAL A 125 -17.70 23.74 -5.11
CA VAL A 125 -17.48 24.88 -6.00
C VAL A 125 -17.72 26.20 -5.32
N ASN A 126 -16.92 27.19 -5.67
CA ASN A 126 -17.22 28.59 -5.47
C ASN A 126 -17.48 29.25 -6.82
N TYR A 127 -18.46 30.15 -6.85
CA TYR A 127 -18.75 30.97 -8.00
C TYR A 127 -18.90 32.44 -7.59
N ARG A 128 -18.30 33.35 -8.34
CA ARG A 128 -18.39 34.80 -8.15
C ARG A 128 -18.58 35.50 -9.48
N ALA A 129 -19.30 36.62 -9.43
CA ALA A 129 -19.38 37.58 -10.52
C ALA A 129 -19.71 38.99 -10.00
N THR A 130 -19.25 40.00 -10.72
CA THR A 130 -19.76 41.37 -10.61
C THR A 130 -20.85 41.56 -11.66
N LEU A 131 -22.06 41.93 -11.22
CA LEU A 131 -23.20 42.22 -12.07
C LEU A 131 -23.41 43.73 -12.19
N TYR A 132 -23.44 44.25 -13.42
CA TYR A 132 -23.66 45.66 -13.70
C TYR A 132 -25.07 45.89 -14.24
N ASN A 133 -25.88 46.62 -13.47
CA ASN A 133 -27.19 47.09 -13.89
C ASN A 133 -27.06 48.40 -14.64
N HIS A 134 -27.80 48.54 -15.74
CA HIS A 134 -27.77 49.75 -16.55
C HIS A 134 -29.17 50.25 -16.87
N LEU A 135 -29.46 51.49 -16.45
CA LEU A 135 -30.71 52.16 -16.76
C LEU A 135 -30.66 52.71 -18.17
N HIS A 136 -31.34 52.00 -19.08
CA HIS A 136 -31.37 52.40 -20.46
C HIS A 136 -32.54 53.36 -20.74
N SER A 137 -32.27 54.44 -21.47
CA SER A 137 -33.29 55.30 -22.06
C SER A 137 -33.20 55.26 -23.59
N SER A 138 -34.26 54.81 -24.26
CA SER A 138 -34.42 55.00 -25.71
C SER A 138 -35.85 55.35 -26.09
N PHE A 139 -35.97 55.96 -27.27
CA PHE A 139 -37.23 56.19 -27.98
C PHE A 139 -37.78 54.94 -28.69
N LYS A 140 -37.07 53.80 -28.63
CA LYS A 140 -37.47 52.53 -29.27
C LYS A 140 -38.32 51.63 -28.38
N HIS A 141 -38.41 51.95 -27.09
CA HIS A 141 -39.43 51.38 -26.21
C HIS A 141 -40.71 52.20 -26.35
N GLU A 142 -41.88 51.59 -26.15
CA GLU A 142 -43.17 52.27 -26.26
C GLU A 142 -43.27 53.44 -25.26
N GLY A 143 -42.84 54.64 -25.69
CA GLY A 143 -42.79 55.88 -24.90
C GLY A 143 -41.41 56.22 -24.28
N PRO A 144 -41.28 57.35 -23.55
CA PRO A 144 -40.05 57.78 -22.86
C PRO A 144 -39.70 56.90 -21.64
N ALA A 145 -39.93 55.59 -21.75
CA ALA A 145 -39.78 54.62 -20.70
C ALA A 145 -38.29 54.32 -20.47
N LYS A 146 -37.77 54.76 -19.32
CA LYS A 146 -36.50 54.25 -18.78
C LYS A 146 -36.71 52.81 -18.36
N LYS A 147 -35.90 51.88 -18.85
CA LYS A 147 -35.98 50.47 -18.47
C LYS A 147 -34.63 49.99 -17.97
N LEU A 148 -34.61 49.44 -16.76
CA LEU A 148 -33.39 48.87 -16.18
C LEU A 148 -33.10 47.52 -16.84
N GLY A 149 -31.87 47.37 -17.33
CA GLY A 149 -31.32 46.08 -17.75
C GLY A 149 -30.66 45.43 -16.54
N TYR A 150 -31.11 44.23 -16.18
CA TYR A 150 -30.58 43.47 -15.06
C TYR A 150 -29.76 42.29 -15.57
N GLN A 151 -28.67 41.97 -14.87
CA GLN A 151 -27.92 40.76 -15.13
C GLN A 151 -28.33 39.65 -14.16
N HIS A 152 -28.26 38.43 -14.65
CA HIS A 152 -28.29 37.26 -13.80
C HIS A 152 -27.32 36.24 -14.35
N THR A 153 -26.79 35.42 -13.45
CA THR A 153 -25.82 34.39 -13.78
C THR A 153 -26.11 33.14 -12.97
N ARG A 154 -25.73 31.99 -13.52
CA ARG A 154 -25.79 30.72 -12.79
C ARG A 154 -24.71 29.77 -13.24
N LEU A 155 -24.24 28.98 -12.28
CA LEU A 155 -23.44 27.80 -12.47
C LEU A 155 -24.32 26.58 -12.17
N VAL A 156 -24.45 25.71 -13.17
CA VAL A 156 -25.30 24.52 -13.13
C VAL A 156 -24.41 23.29 -13.26
N GLN A 157 -24.70 22.24 -12.50
CA GLN A 157 -24.17 20.90 -12.74
C GLN A 157 -25.26 20.07 -13.41
N ALA A 158 -25.00 19.59 -14.63
CA ALA A 158 -26.00 18.91 -15.46
C ALA A 158 -27.31 19.74 -15.57
N TYR A 159 -28.33 19.40 -14.78
CA TYR A 159 -29.62 20.09 -14.73
C TYR A 159 -29.88 20.80 -13.39
N GLU A 160 -29.01 20.62 -12.39
CA GLU A 160 -29.14 21.17 -11.05
C GLU A 160 -28.38 22.50 -10.95
N GLU A 161 -29.08 23.56 -10.56
CA GLU A 161 -28.43 24.83 -10.27
C GLU A 161 -27.60 24.68 -8.98
N LEU A 162 -26.29 24.85 -9.09
CA LEU A 162 -25.40 24.86 -7.94
C LEU A 162 -25.44 26.23 -7.27
N VAL A 163 -25.22 27.28 -8.06
CA VAL A 163 -25.09 28.66 -7.59
C VAL A 163 -25.68 29.62 -8.60
N GLY A 164 -26.49 30.58 -8.17
CA GLY A 164 -27.09 31.59 -9.04
C GLY A 164 -27.18 32.95 -8.37
N TYR A 165 -26.98 34.02 -9.16
CA TYR A 165 -27.08 35.40 -8.71
C TYR A 165 -27.95 36.20 -9.67
N ASN A 166 -28.78 37.08 -9.12
CA ASN A 166 -29.59 38.02 -9.89
C ASN A 166 -29.52 39.38 -9.21
N SER A 167 -29.55 40.43 -10.01
CA SER A 167 -29.50 41.82 -9.54
C SER A 167 -30.84 42.54 -9.57
N TRP A 168 -31.96 41.79 -9.61
CA TRP A 168 -33.32 42.33 -9.75
C TRP A 168 -33.76 43.15 -8.54
N ASP A 169 -33.22 42.83 -7.38
CA ASP A 169 -33.39 43.53 -6.11
C ASP A 169 -32.68 44.88 -6.06
N GLN A 170 -31.81 45.18 -7.03
CA GLN A 170 -31.02 46.41 -7.10
C GLN A 170 -31.66 47.41 -8.08
N PRO A 171 -32.41 48.43 -7.61
CA PRO A 171 -33.26 49.26 -8.47
C PRO A 171 -32.54 50.40 -9.18
N VAL A 172 -31.20 50.43 -9.14
CA VAL A 172 -30.39 51.52 -9.70
C VAL A 172 -29.29 51.00 -10.63
N THR A 173 -28.71 51.91 -11.41
CA THR A 173 -27.49 51.63 -12.18
C THR A 173 -26.32 51.48 -11.24
N GLY A 174 -25.52 50.42 -11.38
CA GLY A 174 -24.43 50.14 -10.46
C GLY A 174 -23.81 48.77 -10.65
N PHE A 175 -22.65 48.57 -10.02
CA PHE A 175 -21.93 47.31 -9.95
C PHE A 175 -22.23 46.62 -8.62
N TYR A 176 -22.49 45.33 -8.67
CA TYR A 176 -22.85 44.51 -7.52
C TYR A 176 -22.04 43.23 -7.52
N ASP A 177 -21.22 43.04 -6.49
CA ASP A 177 -20.41 41.84 -6.32
C ASP A 177 -21.19 40.73 -5.63
N TYR A 178 -21.17 39.53 -6.21
CA TYR A 178 -21.82 38.34 -5.65
C TYR A 178 -20.81 37.20 -5.46
N GLY A 179 -21.09 36.31 -4.50
CA GLY A 179 -20.29 35.11 -4.25
C GLY A 179 -18.99 35.33 -3.47
N ASP A 180 -18.77 36.54 -2.96
CA ASP A 180 -17.55 36.91 -2.24
C ASP A 180 -17.47 36.37 -0.80
N GLY A 181 -18.55 35.82 -0.23
CA GLY A 181 -18.52 35.07 1.04
C GLY A 181 -17.74 35.75 2.17
N MET A 182 -17.94 37.05 2.41
CA MET A 182 -17.19 37.84 3.42
C MET A 182 -15.65 37.89 3.21
N GLY A 183 -15.19 37.65 1.99
CA GLY A 183 -13.81 37.78 1.53
C GLY A 183 -13.01 36.47 1.39
N SER A 184 -13.55 35.31 1.77
CA SER A 184 -12.90 33.98 1.61
C SER A 184 -13.51 33.13 0.48
N GLY A 185 -14.54 33.64 -0.20
CA GLY A 185 -15.36 32.84 -1.10
C GLY A 185 -16.34 31.95 -0.32
N ASP A 186 -17.45 31.61 -0.97
CA ASP A 186 -18.43 30.65 -0.47
C ASP A 186 -18.24 29.31 -1.20
N PHE A 187 -17.71 28.31 -0.49
CA PHE A 187 -17.56 26.92 -0.96
C PHE A 187 -18.59 25.99 -0.29
N SER A 188 -19.82 26.45 -0.05
CA SER A 188 -20.89 25.64 0.57
C SER A 188 -21.59 24.68 -0.43
N HIS A 189 -21.37 24.86 -1.72
CA HIS A 189 -22.06 24.12 -2.78
C HIS A 189 -21.28 22.85 -3.18
N ALA A 190 -21.77 21.70 -2.72
CA ALA A 190 -21.20 20.40 -3.08
C ALA A 190 -21.55 20.02 -4.53
N VAL A 191 -20.61 19.42 -5.23
CA VAL A 191 -20.82 18.83 -6.55
C VAL A 191 -21.30 17.39 -6.37
N SER A 192 -22.41 17.04 -7.01
CA SER A 192 -23.01 15.71 -6.88
C SER A 192 -22.12 14.62 -7.49
N PRO A 193 -21.83 13.52 -6.75
CA PRO A 193 -21.14 12.35 -7.30
C PRO A 193 -22.06 11.47 -8.15
N ALA A 194 -23.39 11.64 -8.06
CA ALA A 194 -24.38 10.69 -8.61
C ALA A 194 -24.42 10.61 -10.15
N TYR A 195 -23.92 11.64 -10.84
CA TYR A 195 -23.89 11.66 -12.30
C TYR A 195 -22.66 10.91 -12.83
N ASP A 196 -22.84 9.93 -13.72
CA ASP A 196 -21.72 9.17 -14.30
C ASP A 196 -20.82 10.04 -15.19
N ALA A 197 -21.47 10.91 -15.98
CA ALA A 197 -20.85 11.96 -16.78
C ALA A 197 -21.51 13.29 -16.44
N THR A 198 -20.71 14.29 -16.11
CA THR A 198 -21.21 15.60 -15.68
C THR A 198 -20.64 16.71 -16.55
N TYR A 199 -21.43 17.75 -16.73
CA TYR A 199 -20.93 19.01 -17.24
C TYR A 199 -21.29 20.12 -16.27
N PHE A 200 -20.43 21.13 -16.23
CA PHE A 200 -20.76 22.41 -15.65
C PHE A 200 -21.23 23.34 -16.76
N LYS A 201 -22.31 24.06 -16.52
CA LYS A 201 -22.83 25.07 -17.43
C LYS A 201 -22.84 26.41 -16.74
N LEU A 202 -22.07 27.34 -17.29
CA LEU A 202 -22.03 28.73 -16.87
C LEU A 202 -22.90 29.56 -17.81
N GLY A 203 -23.96 30.14 -17.27
CA GLY A 203 -24.88 30.98 -18.02
C GLY A 203 -24.83 32.42 -17.53
N LEU A 204 -24.55 33.37 -18.42
CA LEU A 204 -24.67 34.81 -18.15
C LEU A 204 -25.83 35.35 -18.97
N PHE A 205 -26.75 36.07 -18.33
CA PHE A 205 -28.02 36.43 -18.96
C PHE A 205 -28.46 37.85 -18.61
N THR A 206 -29.18 38.47 -19.53
CA THR A 206 -29.76 39.80 -19.33
C THR A 206 -31.28 39.75 -19.37
N SER A 207 -31.92 40.41 -18.40
CA SER A 207 -33.38 40.56 -18.28
C SER A 207 -33.79 42.03 -18.22
N GLY A 208 -35.09 42.31 -18.39
CA GLY A 208 -35.62 43.67 -18.37
C GLY A 208 -35.43 44.37 -19.72
N CYS A 209 -34.54 45.36 -19.78
CA CYS A 209 -34.14 45.95 -21.05
C CYS A 209 -33.13 45.03 -21.76
N THR A 210 -33.60 44.14 -22.64
CA THR A 210 -32.75 43.16 -23.34
C THR A 210 -32.23 43.65 -24.69
N ILE A 211 -32.79 44.73 -25.24
CA ILE A 211 -32.57 45.16 -26.64
C ILE A 211 -31.58 46.34 -26.75
N CYS A 212 -31.43 47.18 -25.72
CA CYS A 212 -30.49 48.33 -25.74
C CYS A 212 -30.00 48.75 -24.33
N GLY A 213 -28.73 49.19 -24.20
CA GLY A 213 -28.07 49.58 -22.93
C GLY A 213 -26.85 48.71 -22.52
N ASP A 214 -26.08 49.17 -21.52
CA ASP A 214 -24.72 48.68 -21.22
C ASP A 214 -24.62 47.69 -20.05
N ALA A 215 -25.72 46.99 -19.73
CA ALA A 215 -25.70 46.00 -18.64
C ALA A 215 -24.69 44.88 -18.95
N ALA A 216 -23.88 44.50 -17.97
CA ALA A 216 -22.71 43.64 -18.17
C ALA A 216 -22.40 42.74 -16.97
N THR A 217 -21.69 41.64 -17.21
CA THR A 217 -21.12 40.77 -16.16
C THR A 217 -19.60 40.77 -16.25
N SER A 218 -18.88 40.97 -15.14
CA SER A 218 -17.41 41.01 -15.10
C SER A 218 -16.86 40.33 -13.84
N HIS A 219 -15.53 40.22 -13.72
CA HIS A 219 -14.85 39.63 -12.55
C HIS A 219 -15.38 38.24 -12.19
N VAL A 220 -15.61 37.44 -13.23
CA VAL A 220 -16.14 36.09 -13.10
C VAL A 220 -15.02 35.16 -12.63
N SER A 221 -15.26 34.47 -11.52
CA SER A 221 -14.37 33.40 -11.06
C SER A 221 -15.16 32.16 -10.70
N VAL A 222 -14.62 31.01 -11.09
CA VAL A 222 -15.10 29.69 -10.69
C VAL A 222 -13.90 28.99 -10.06
N ALA A 223 -14.05 28.48 -8.84
CA ALA A 223 -12.99 27.76 -8.14
C ALA A 223 -13.50 26.44 -7.59
N LEU A 224 -12.60 25.46 -7.54
CA LEU A 224 -12.90 24.11 -7.07
C LEU A 224 -12.17 23.84 -5.75
N ALA A 225 -12.82 23.09 -4.87
CA ALA A 225 -12.23 22.68 -3.61
C ALA A 225 -12.50 21.20 -3.34
N ASP A 226 -11.51 20.51 -2.80
CA ASP A 226 -11.69 19.22 -2.15
C ASP A 226 -11.71 19.41 -0.63
N LYS A 227 -12.78 18.96 0.01
CA LYS A 227 -12.98 19.09 1.45
C LYS A 227 -12.88 17.77 2.19
N LYS A 228 -12.47 16.69 1.52
CA LYS A 228 -12.27 15.38 2.15
C LYS A 228 -10.81 14.96 2.03
N GLY A 229 -10.32 14.30 3.05
CA GLY A 229 -8.99 13.70 3.03
C GLY A 229 -9.03 12.22 2.62
N PRO A 230 -7.90 11.67 2.17
CA PRO A 230 -7.82 10.29 1.74
C PRO A 230 -7.94 9.33 2.94
N LYS A 231 -8.44 8.12 2.67
CA LYS A 231 -8.66 7.04 3.64
C LYS A 231 -8.06 5.74 3.14
N VAL A 232 -7.49 4.95 4.06
CA VAL A 232 -7.05 3.59 3.75
C VAL A 232 -8.28 2.69 3.54
N LEU A 233 -8.38 2.11 2.35
CA LEU A 233 -9.47 1.24 1.92
C LEU A 233 -9.16 -0.24 2.18
N SER A 234 -7.94 -0.67 1.87
CA SER A 234 -7.52 -2.06 2.03
C SER A 234 -6.00 -2.19 2.17
N VAL A 235 -5.58 -3.33 2.71
CA VAL A 235 -4.19 -3.78 2.69
C VAL A 235 -4.13 -5.15 2.02
N THR A 236 -3.30 -5.28 0.99
CA THR A 236 -3.13 -6.53 0.22
C THR A 236 -1.67 -6.93 0.15
N VAL A 237 -1.41 -8.20 -0.17
CA VAL A 237 -0.07 -8.76 -0.25
C VAL A 237 0.12 -9.49 -1.57
N THR A 238 1.30 -9.35 -2.16
CA THR A 238 1.74 -10.10 -3.35
C THR A 238 3.18 -10.60 -3.16
N ALA A 239 3.55 -11.59 -3.97
CA ALA A 239 4.91 -12.08 -4.03
C ALA A 239 5.83 -11.12 -4.81
N GLY A 240 7.04 -10.94 -4.31
CA GLY A 240 8.13 -10.28 -5.01
C GLY A 240 9.13 -11.26 -5.61
N THR A 241 9.90 -10.81 -6.58
CA THR A 241 11.05 -11.54 -7.10
C THR A 241 12.21 -10.59 -7.38
N MET A 242 13.41 -11.12 -7.61
CA MET A 242 14.53 -10.34 -8.10
C MET A 242 14.51 -10.34 -9.63
N ASN A 243 14.56 -9.16 -10.24
CA ASN A 243 14.74 -9.06 -11.69
C ASN A 243 16.18 -9.46 -12.10
N ALA A 244 16.45 -9.51 -13.41
CA ALA A 244 17.77 -9.87 -13.93
C ALA A 244 18.92 -8.94 -13.48
N SER A 245 18.60 -7.75 -12.97
CA SER A 245 19.56 -6.79 -12.41
C SER A 245 19.70 -6.88 -10.88
N GLY A 246 19.05 -7.86 -10.24
CA GLY A 246 19.09 -8.06 -8.79
C GLY A 246 18.25 -7.04 -8.01
N LEU A 247 17.29 -6.36 -8.65
CA LEU A 247 16.38 -5.44 -7.97
C LEU A 247 15.06 -6.14 -7.63
N PRO A 248 14.50 -5.90 -6.44
CA PRO A 248 13.19 -6.43 -6.08
C PRO A 248 12.12 -5.82 -6.98
N VAL A 249 11.24 -6.67 -7.51
CA VAL A 249 10.08 -6.29 -8.30
C VAL A 249 8.85 -7.04 -7.82
N ASP A 250 7.72 -6.34 -7.81
CA ASP A 250 6.42 -6.93 -7.51
C ASP A 250 5.95 -7.78 -8.70
N THR A 251 5.53 -9.01 -8.45
CA THR A 251 4.99 -9.90 -9.48
C THR A 251 3.51 -9.66 -9.76
N GLY A 252 2.80 -8.98 -8.85
CA GLY A 252 1.34 -8.83 -8.87
C GLY A 252 0.57 -10.12 -8.55
N VAL A 253 1.27 -11.22 -8.25
CA VAL A 253 0.65 -12.50 -7.92
C VAL A 253 0.31 -12.52 -6.43
N ALA A 254 -0.97 -12.68 -6.13
CA ALA A 254 -1.40 -12.89 -4.76
C ALA A 254 -0.83 -14.21 -4.23
N ASP A 255 -0.10 -14.14 -3.13
CA ASP A 255 0.47 -15.29 -2.45
C ASP A 255 0.19 -15.18 -0.95
N THR A 256 0.01 -16.33 -0.33
CA THR A 256 -0.35 -16.48 1.07
C THR A 256 0.69 -17.23 1.87
N THR A 257 1.80 -17.69 1.29
CA THR A 257 2.83 -18.44 2.02
C THR A 257 4.22 -18.05 1.54
N PHE A 258 5.06 -17.65 2.48
CA PHE A 258 6.40 -17.12 2.22
C PHE A 258 7.43 -17.77 3.14
N LYS A 259 8.58 -18.12 2.57
CA LYS A 259 9.75 -18.65 3.27
C LYS A 259 10.71 -17.55 3.69
N ALA A 260 11.65 -17.91 4.57
CA ALA A 260 12.73 -17.00 4.94
C ALA A 260 13.56 -16.62 3.69
N GLY A 261 13.80 -15.31 3.51
CA GLY A 261 14.46 -14.76 2.34
C GLY A 261 13.51 -14.32 1.22
N ASP A 262 12.25 -14.77 1.23
CA ASP A 262 11.27 -14.34 0.23
C ASP A 262 10.97 -12.84 0.32
N LEU A 263 10.56 -12.29 -0.81
CA LEU A 263 10.15 -10.90 -0.93
C LEU A 263 8.63 -10.82 -0.88
N VAL A 264 8.13 -10.00 0.05
CA VAL A 264 6.71 -9.76 0.26
C VAL A 264 6.41 -8.29 -0.02
N TYR A 265 5.57 -8.04 -1.01
CA TYR A 265 5.05 -6.70 -1.28
C TYR A 265 3.74 -6.51 -0.53
N ILE A 266 3.65 -5.41 0.22
CA ILE A 266 2.47 -5.04 1.00
C ILE A 266 1.95 -3.72 0.45
N HIS A 267 0.73 -3.74 -0.07
CA HIS A 267 0.09 -2.60 -0.71
C HIS A 267 -0.94 -1.99 0.23
N VAL A 268 -0.74 -0.72 0.60
CA VAL A 268 -1.73 0.07 1.33
C VAL A 268 -2.50 0.92 0.33
N ASN A 269 -3.75 0.55 0.10
CA ASN A 269 -4.62 1.17 -0.90
C ASN A 269 -5.50 2.24 -0.27
N PHE A 270 -5.62 3.37 -0.94
CA PHE A 270 -6.45 4.50 -0.56
C PHE A 270 -7.69 4.58 -1.46
N ASN A 271 -8.75 5.20 -0.94
CA ASN A 271 -10.00 5.44 -1.69
C ASN A 271 -9.83 6.46 -2.86
N GLU A 272 -8.73 7.21 -2.87
CA GLU A 272 -8.45 8.29 -3.83
C GLU A 272 -6.96 8.44 -4.12
N TYR A 273 -6.62 9.30 -5.09
CA TYR A 273 -5.22 9.53 -5.47
C TYR A 273 -4.48 10.30 -4.39
N ILE A 274 -3.27 9.84 -4.08
CA ILE A 274 -2.43 10.40 -3.02
C ILE A 274 -1.11 10.94 -3.56
N ARG A 275 -0.44 11.73 -2.72
CA ARG A 275 0.92 12.22 -2.91
C ARG A 275 1.60 12.46 -1.57
N PHE A 276 2.90 12.75 -1.59
CA PHE A 276 3.57 13.30 -0.42
C PHE A 276 3.27 14.80 -0.30
N ALA A 277 3.08 15.28 0.93
CA ALA A 277 2.74 16.65 1.27
C ALA A 277 3.79 17.62 0.72
N ASP A 278 5.06 17.29 0.91
CA ASP A 278 6.21 18.08 0.48
C ASP A 278 6.53 17.93 -1.03
N ASN A 279 5.79 17.05 -1.71
CA ASN A 279 5.91 16.71 -3.12
C ASN A 279 7.31 16.19 -3.52
N ARG A 280 7.99 15.47 -2.62
CA ARG A 280 9.33 14.89 -2.84
C ARG A 280 9.32 13.38 -2.71
N ASN A 281 10.34 12.74 -3.28
CA ASN A 281 10.52 11.28 -3.24
C ASN A 281 11.55 10.82 -2.20
N THR A 282 12.05 11.71 -1.34
CA THR A 282 13.10 11.45 -0.36
C THR A 282 12.51 10.99 0.97
N HIS A 283 11.80 9.87 0.96
CA HIS A 283 11.05 9.33 2.11
C HIS A 283 11.33 7.84 2.36
N ALA A 284 12.53 7.38 2.03
CA ALA A 284 12.92 5.97 2.18
C ALA A 284 13.13 5.53 3.65
N ASP A 285 13.07 6.48 4.58
CA ASP A 285 13.03 6.31 6.04
C ASP A 285 11.64 5.88 6.55
N VAL A 286 10.61 5.91 5.70
CA VAL A 286 9.25 5.50 6.05
C VAL A 286 9.13 3.97 6.05
N ARG A 287 8.50 3.44 7.10
CA ARG A 287 8.34 1.99 7.32
C ARG A 287 6.93 1.66 7.80
N LEU A 288 6.43 0.50 7.37
CA LEU A 288 5.15 -0.07 7.78
C LEU A 288 5.36 -1.04 8.94
N LYS A 289 4.62 -0.83 10.04
CA LYS A 289 4.62 -1.75 11.17
C LYS A 289 3.55 -2.82 10.99
N LEU A 290 3.95 -4.08 11.04
CA LEU A 290 3.07 -5.23 10.83
C LEU A 290 2.39 -5.70 12.12
N LYS A 291 1.16 -6.21 12.01
CA LYS A 291 0.52 -7.04 13.03
C LYS A 291 0.79 -8.50 12.71
N LEU A 292 1.49 -9.18 13.62
CA LEU A 292 1.91 -10.57 13.48
C LEU A 292 1.15 -11.43 14.47
N SER A 293 0.53 -12.50 13.99
CA SER A 293 -0.08 -13.52 14.85
C SER A 293 0.67 -14.84 14.73
N ASP A 294 0.74 -15.59 15.82
CA ASP A 294 1.31 -16.94 15.84
C ASP A 294 0.43 -17.90 15.02
N LEU A 295 1.04 -18.77 14.21
CA LEU A 295 0.31 -19.76 13.43
C LEU A 295 -0.40 -20.81 14.30
N ALA A 296 0.20 -21.21 15.42
CA ALA A 296 -0.28 -22.32 16.25
C ALA A 296 -1.55 -21.98 17.03
N ASN A 297 -1.70 -20.73 17.48
CA ASN A 297 -2.83 -20.32 18.33
C ASN A 297 -3.59 -19.10 17.81
N ASN A 298 -3.20 -18.53 16.66
CA ASN A 298 -3.81 -17.37 16.03
C ASN A 298 -3.87 -16.10 16.91
N GLN A 299 -3.06 -16.02 17.96
CA GLN A 299 -2.97 -14.84 18.82
C GLN A 299 -1.94 -13.85 18.29
N GLU A 300 -2.25 -12.56 18.39
CA GLU A 300 -1.27 -11.50 18.12
C GLU A 300 -0.08 -11.64 19.08
N VAL A 301 1.13 -11.60 18.52
CA VAL A 301 2.36 -11.67 19.30
C VAL A 301 2.83 -10.26 19.59
N GLU A 302 2.52 -9.77 20.78
CA GLU A 302 2.97 -8.45 21.21
C GLU A 302 4.50 -8.37 21.27
N GLY A 303 5.03 -7.22 20.85
CA GLY A 303 6.46 -6.91 20.96
C GLY A 303 7.36 -7.52 19.88
N LEU A 304 6.83 -8.08 18.78
CA LEU A 304 7.65 -8.43 17.62
C LEU A 304 7.94 -7.22 16.73
N GLU A 305 9.19 -7.12 16.26
CA GLU A 305 9.64 -6.09 15.32
C GLU A 305 9.41 -6.52 13.87
N GLY A 306 8.14 -6.57 13.45
CA GLY A 306 7.77 -6.75 12.05
C GLY A 306 7.69 -5.42 11.30
N TRP A 307 8.66 -5.15 10.43
CA TRP A 307 8.74 -3.90 9.65
C TRP A 307 8.94 -4.18 8.17
N ALA A 308 8.24 -3.44 7.32
CA ALA A 308 8.44 -3.41 5.87
C ALA A 308 8.83 -1.99 5.43
N ASP A 309 9.72 -1.87 4.45
CA ASP A 309 10.31 -0.60 4.03
C ASP A 309 9.53 -0.01 2.85
N LEU A 310 9.29 1.31 2.84
CA LEU A 310 8.59 1.97 1.74
C LEU A 310 9.45 1.91 0.47
N VAL A 311 8.87 1.41 -0.62
CA VAL A 311 9.54 1.34 -1.93
C VAL A 311 8.86 2.18 -3.00
N ALA A 312 7.55 2.44 -2.89
CA ALA A 312 6.85 3.29 -3.84
C ALA A 312 5.63 4.02 -3.28
N LEU A 313 5.33 5.18 -3.88
CA LEU A 313 4.01 5.81 -3.88
C LEU A 313 3.59 6.03 -5.34
N LYS A 314 2.48 5.41 -5.73
CA LYS A 314 1.92 5.53 -7.09
C LYS A 314 0.40 5.54 -7.04
N ASN A 315 -0.21 6.48 -7.75
CA ASN A 315 -1.67 6.61 -7.84
C ASN A 315 -2.35 6.66 -6.44
N LYS A 316 -3.10 5.61 -6.07
CA LYS A 316 -3.87 5.49 -4.83
C LYS A 316 -3.17 4.55 -3.81
N GLN A 317 -1.88 4.27 -3.97
CA GLN A 317 -1.22 3.17 -3.29
C GLN A 317 0.16 3.56 -2.75
N LEU A 318 0.46 3.06 -1.54
CA LEU A 318 1.81 2.96 -0.99
C LEU A 318 2.26 1.49 -1.01
N ASP A 319 3.47 1.25 -1.47
CA ASP A 319 4.05 -0.08 -1.56
C ASP A 319 5.21 -0.23 -0.58
N PHE A 320 5.14 -1.30 0.21
CA PHE A 320 6.17 -1.66 1.16
C PHE A 320 6.75 -3.02 0.82
N LEU A 321 8.05 -3.18 1.05
CA LEU A 321 8.78 -4.42 0.83
C LEU A 321 9.26 -4.98 2.17
N LEU A 322 8.96 -6.26 2.39
CA LEU A 322 9.54 -7.07 3.46
C LEU A 322 10.36 -8.17 2.82
N THR A 323 11.64 -8.27 3.19
CA THR A 323 12.38 -9.54 3.05
C THR A 323 12.09 -10.36 4.30
N VAL A 324 11.49 -11.54 4.14
CA VAL A 324 11.11 -12.38 5.28
C VAL A 324 12.37 -12.75 6.07
N PRO A 325 12.49 -12.34 7.34
CA PRO A 325 13.67 -12.67 8.12
C PRO A 325 13.63 -14.15 8.54
N ALA A 326 14.80 -14.75 8.80
CA ALA A 326 14.86 -16.10 9.38
C ALA A 326 14.31 -16.18 10.83
N ALA A 327 14.28 -15.05 11.53
CA ALA A 327 13.65 -14.89 12.84
C ALA A 327 13.26 -13.42 13.09
N PHE A 328 12.15 -13.15 13.79
CA PHE A 328 11.79 -11.81 14.23
C PHE A 328 12.46 -11.50 15.57
N LYS A 329 12.90 -10.25 15.71
CA LYS A 329 13.40 -9.71 16.97
C LYS A 329 12.23 -9.30 17.87
N THR A 330 12.41 -9.43 19.18
CA THR A 330 11.54 -8.77 20.15
C THR A 330 11.97 -7.33 20.40
N SER A 331 11.04 -6.48 20.81
CA SER A 331 11.29 -5.11 21.25
C SER A 331 12.35 -5.10 22.34
N GLY A 332 13.54 -4.55 22.06
CA GLY A 332 14.71 -4.59 22.97
C GLY A 332 15.88 -5.47 22.48
N GLY A 333 15.73 -6.13 21.32
CA GLY A 333 16.83 -6.48 20.42
C GLY A 333 17.67 -7.72 20.75
N SER A 334 17.41 -8.42 21.85
CA SER A 334 18.25 -9.56 22.26
C SER A 334 17.61 -10.93 22.05
N GLU A 335 16.28 -11.03 22.12
CA GLU A 335 15.57 -12.30 21.94
C GLU A 335 15.01 -12.41 20.52
N THR A 336 15.13 -13.60 19.94
CA THR A 336 14.57 -13.95 18.63
C THR A 336 13.51 -15.03 18.80
N LYS A 337 12.40 -14.91 18.08
CA LYS A 337 11.39 -15.97 17.98
C LYS A 337 11.42 -16.54 16.57
N THR A 338 11.43 -17.87 16.47
CA THR A 338 11.32 -18.60 15.20
C THR A 338 9.96 -18.31 14.58
N THR A 339 9.98 -18.03 13.30
CA THR A 339 8.95 -17.26 12.61
C THR A 339 7.92 -18.14 11.94
N ASN A 340 7.03 -18.74 12.73
CA ASN A 340 5.75 -19.27 12.25
C ASN A 340 4.67 -18.26 12.59
N HIS A 341 4.60 -17.19 11.80
CA HIS A 341 3.63 -16.12 12.00
C HIS A 341 2.84 -15.83 10.74
N LYS A 342 1.70 -15.16 10.90
CA LYS A 342 0.94 -14.62 9.77
C LYS A 342 0.79 -13.11 9.91
N ILE A 343 0.90 -12.40 8.80
CA ILE A 343 0.60 -10.97 8.72
C ILE A 343 -0.92 -10.82 8.68
N THR A 344 -1.52 -10.36 9.77
CA THR A 344 -2.99 -10.21 9.88
C THR A 344 -3.46 -8.79 9.60
N GLY A 345 -2.54 -7.82 9.63
CA GLY A 345 -2.84 -6.41 9.41
C GLY A 345 -1.60 -5.55 9.61
N ILE A 346 -1.86 -4.25 9.76
CA ILE A 346 -0.84 -3.24 10.01
C ILE A 346 -1.19 -2.47 11.29
N SER A 347 -0.18 -2.03 12.02
CA SER A 347 -0.33 -1.22 13.23
C SER A 347 -0.21 0.27 12.94
N GLY A 348 0.48 0.63 11.86
CA GLY A 348 0.64 2.00 11.40
C GLY A 348 1.84 2.16 10.47
N ILE A 349 2.00 3.37 9.97
CA ILE A 349 3.07 3.73 9.05
C ILE A 349 3.86 4.88 9.66
N TYR A 350 5.15 4.66 9.85
CA TYR A 350 5.98 5.51 10.69
C TYR A 350 7.25 5.94 9.97
N THR A 351 7.76 7.11 10.36
CA THR A 351 9.18 7.44 10.21
C THR A 351 9.80 7.65 11.58
N THR A 352 11.13 7.63 11.64
CA THR A 352 11.91 7.88 12.83
C THR A 352 12.49 9.29 12.79
N LEU A 353 12.10 10.14 13.75
CA LEU A 353 12.68 11.46 13.90
C LEU A 353 14.07 11.38 14.56
N ALA A 354 14.82 12.48 14.49
CA ALA A 354 16.04 12.66 15.26
C ALA A 354 15.77 12.37 16.75
N GLY A 355 16.50 11.39 17.32
CA GLY A 355 16.29 10.91 18.69
C GLY A 355 15.56 9.57 18.82
N GLY A 356 15.14 8.95 17.70
CA GLY A 356 14.60 7.58 17.71
C GLY A 356 13.08 7.49 17.93
N THR A 357 12.38 8.62 18.04
CA THR A 357 10.93 8.65 18.24
C THR A 357 10.19 8.32 16.94
N LEU A 358 9.33 7.29 16.99
CA LEU A 358 8.43 6.94 15.89
C LEU A 358 7.32 7.99 15.77
N THR A 359 7.11 8.49 14.56
CA THR A 359 6.04 9.44 14.23
C THR A 359 5.22 8.90 13.09
N SER A 360 3.89 8.89 13.25
CA SER A 360 2.98 8.48 12.18
C SER A 360 3.10 9.42 10.99
N ILE A 361 3.16 8.86 9.78
CA ILE A 361 3.11 9.65 8.54
C ILE A 361 1.68 9.98 8.12
N LEU A 362 0.67 9.37 8.77
CA LEU A 362 -0.74 9.50 8.40
C LEU A 362 -1.49 10.45 9.34
N THR A 363 -1.05 10.64 10.59
CA THR A 363 -1.77 11.46 11.57
C THR A 363 -0.85 12.21 12.52
N GLY A 364 -1.32 13.34 13.06
CA GLY A 364 -0.70 14.04 14.19
C GLY A 364 0.67 14.69 13.92
N GLY A 365 1.17 14.63 12.69
CA GLY A 365 2.45 15.21 12.31
C GLY A 365 2.38 16.71 12.00
N SER A 366 3.51 17.27 11.58
CA SER A 366 3.64 18.64 11.11
C SER A 366 4.59 18.66 9.92
N TRP A 367 4.06 18.33 8.75
CA TRP A 367 4.82 18.12 7.52
C TRP A 367 4.73 19.35 6.60
N PRO A 368 5.84 19.79 5.96
CA PRO A 368 5.77 20.84 4.95
C PRO A 368 4.80 20.44 3.83
N LEU A 369 3.85 21.31 3.53
CA LEU A 369 2.87 21.11 2.46
C LEU A 369 3.19 22.03 1.29
N ARG A 370 3.40 21.44 0.11
CA ARG A 370 3.48 22.17 -1.16
C ARG A 370 2.08 22.31 -1.76
N ILE A 371 1.73 23.52 -2.15
CA ILE A 371 0.46 23.85 -2.81
C ILE A 371 0.66 23.74 -4.32
N LEU A 372 -0.21 22.95 -4.97
CA LEU A 372 -0.11 22.65 -6.38
C LEU A 372 -1.27 23.31 -7.14
N GLY A 373 -0.94 24.05 -8.18
CA GLY A 373 -1.88 24.55 -9.18
C GLY A 373 -2.15 23.51 -10.28
N ALA A 374 -2.64 24.00 -11.41
CA ALA A 374 -2.99 23.19 -12.57
C ALA A 374 -1.81 22.33 -13.05
N ASN A 375 -2.10 21.09 -13.43
CA ASN A 375 -1.13 20.09 -13.88
C ASN A 375 0.01 19.82 -12.88
N GLY A 376 -0.26 19.98 -11.59
CA GLY A 376 0.69 19.73 -10.51
C GLY A 376 1.82 20.77 -10.43
N GLN A 377 1.64 21.96 -10.99
CA GLN A 377 2.62 23.04 -10.88
C GLN A 377 2.69 23.55 -9.44
N GLU A 378 3.85 23.43 -8.80
CA GLU A 378 4.06 23.95 -7.45
C GLU A 378 4.06 25.49 -7.43
N LEU A 379 3.34 26.07 -6.48
CA LEU A 379 3.46 27.49 -6.17
C LEU A 379 4.78 27.75 -5.43
N GLY A 380 5.63 28.60 -6.00
CA GLY A 380 6.90 29.00 -5.36
C GLY A 380 6.67 29.79 -4.07
N GLU A 381 7.66 29.79 -3.18
CA GLU A 381 7.55 30.43 -1.85
C GLU A 381 7.26 31.94 -1.92
N SER A 382 7.76 32.62 -2.96
CA SER A 382 7.49 34.05 -3.19
C SER A 382 6.02 34.37 -3.44
N ALA A 383 5.24 33.38 -3.88
CA ALA A 383 3.79 33.50 -4.05
C ALA A 383 3.08 33.77 -2.71
N PHE A 384 3.72 33.45 -1.58
CA PHE A 384 3.19 33.65 -0.22
C PHE A 384 3.84 34.82 0.52
N SER A 385 4.53 35.72 -0.19
CA SER A 385 5.24 36.87 0.39
C SER A 385 4.35 37.84 1.18
N LEU A 386 3.06 37.95 0.82
CA LEU A 386 2.09 38.80 1.51
C LEU A 386 1.47 38.16 2.75
N PHE A 387 1.70 36.85 2.97
CA PHE A 387 1.14 36.11 4.10
C PHE A 387 2.01 36.32 5.34
N THR A 388 1.41 36.39 6.51
CA THR A 388 2.13 36.36 7.79
C THR A 388 2.77 34.99 8.02
N ALA A 389 3.71 34.91 8.97
CA ALA A 389 4.32 33.64 9.33
C ALA A 389 3.29 32.62 9.85
N GLU A 390 2.31 33.08 10.63
CA GLU A 390 1.24 32.25 11.18
C GLU A 390 0.32 31.70 10.07
N GLU A 391 -0.07 32.55 9.11
CA GLU A 391 -0.86 32.11 7.96
C GLU A 391 -0.11 31.11 7.08
N ARG A 392 1.18 31.36 6.81
CA ARG A 392 2.01 30.39 6.09
C ARG A 392 2.10 29.07 6.85
N GLN A 393 2.29 29.11 8.17
CA GLN A 393 2.32 27.90 8.99
C GLN A 393 0.99 27.12 8.87
N LYS A 394 -0.15 27.82 8.91
CA LYS A 394 -1.47 27.21 8.78
C LYS A 394 -1.72 26.59 7.40
N LEU A 395 -1.28 27.24 6.32
CA LEU A 395 -1.58 26.82 4.94
C LEU A 395 -0.55 25.87 4.35
N LEU A 396 0.70 25.95 4.78
CA LEU A 396 1.84 25.20 4.22
C LEU A 396 2.30 24.08 5.16
N THR A 397 1.43 23.63 6.07
CA THR A 397 1.68 22.49 6.95
C THR A 397 0.52 21.51 6.90
N SER A 398 0.85 20.22 6.78
CA SER A 398 -0.10 19.12 6.83
C SER A 398 0.09 18.29 8.10
N LYS A 399 -1.01 17.74 8.63
CA LYS A 399 -0.98 16.77 9.73
C LYS A 399 -0.54 15.36 9.31
N SER A 400 -0.44 15.14 8.01
CA SER A 400 -0.07 13.87 7.38
C SER A 400 0.96 14.14 6.29
N LEU A 401 2.00 13.31 6.22
CA LEU A 401 2.94 13.34 5.11
C LEU A 401 2.28 12.83 3.83
N VAL A 402 1.32 11.92 3.93
CA VAL A 402 0.49 11.49 2.81
C VAL A 402 -0.76 12.37 2.76
N THR A 403 -1.03 12.96 1.60
CA THR A 403 -2.21 13.79 1.36
C THR A 403 -2.92 13.33 0.10
N ASP A 404 -4.16 13.79 -0.10
CA ASP A 404 -4.75 13.77 -1.44
C ASP A 404 -3.97 14.71 -2.40
N LEU A 405 -4.43 14.80 -3.64
CA LEU A 405 -3.82 15.68 -4.62
C LEU A 405 -3.98 17.18 -4.29
N ALA A 406 -5.07 17.59 -3.64
CA ALA A 406 -5.32 18.98 -3.22
C ALA A 406 -4.48 19.39 -1.99
N GLY A 407 -3.97 18.44 -1.23
CA GLY A 407 -3.22 18.63 0.00
C GLY A 407 -4.02 18.46 1.30
N ASN A 408 -5.19 17.84 1.29
CA ASN A 408 -5.87 17.46 2.54
C ASN A 408 -5.13 16.31 3.22
N SER A 409 -4.93 16.43 4.53
CA SER A 409 -4.40 15.37 5.39
C SER A 409 -5.29 14.12 5.37
N CYS A 410 -4.69 12.96 5.60
CA CYS A 410 -5.41 11.69 5.69
C CYS A 410 -6.48 11.72 6.81
N ASP A 411 -7.69 11.24 6.51
CA ASP A 411 -8.81 11.09 7.46
C ASP A 411 -8.90 9.62 7.90
N VAL A 412 -7.90 9.18 8.66
CA VAL A 412 -7.79 7.80 9.17
C VAL A 412 -7.62 7.80 10.68
N ALA A 413 -8.33 6.88 11.32
CA ALA A 413 -7.98 6.40 12.66
C ALA A 413 -7.14 5.13 12.48
N GLU A 414 -5.86 5.16 12.86
CA GLU A 414 -4.96 4.01 12.72
C GLU A 414 -5.48 2.76 13.46
N SER A 415 -6.24 2.95 14.54
CA SER A 415 -6.92 1.89 15.27
C SER A 415 -7.98 1.15 14.44
N ALA A 416 -8.44 1.73 13.34
CA ALA A 416 -9.47 1.21 12.46
C ALA A 416 -8.93 0.74 11.09
N PHE A 417 -7.62 0.49 10.96
CA PHE A 417 -7.10 -0.05 9.70
C PHE A 417 -7.77 -1.37 9.34
N PRO A 418 -8.11 -1.57 8.06
CA PRO A 418 -8.64 -2.84 7.59
C PRO A 418 -7.58 -3.94 7.81
N GLY A 419 -8.04 -5.10 8.27
CA GLY A 419 -7.21 -6.31 8.28
C GLY A 419 -6.91 -6.78 6.86
N ILE A 420 -5.97 -7.72 6.75
CA ILE A 420 -5.65 -8.36 5.46
C ILE A 420 -6.62 -9.55 5.28
N GLN A 421 -7.44 -9.52 4.22
CA GLN A 421 -8.49 -10.53 3.99
C GLN A 421 -7.95 -11.97 3.85
N ASN A 422 -6.72 -12.13 3.36
CA ASN A 422 -5.99 -13.40 3.32
C ASN A 422 -4.63 -13.22 4.01
N PRO A 423 -4.51 -13.54 5.30
CA PRO A 423 -3.26 -13.35 6.03
C PRO A 423 -2.10 -14.08 5.35
N ALA A 424 -1.00 -13.36 5.11
CA ALA A 424 0.21 -13.94 4.55
C ALA A 424 0.93 -14.77 5.63
N ILE A 425 1.07 -16.07 5.41
CA ILE A 425 1.84 -16.98 6.25
C ILE A 425 3.32 -16.73 5.97
N LEU A 426 4.04 -16.40 7.03
CA LEU A 426 5.49 -16.34 7.07
C LEU A 426 5.93 -17.63 7.75
N ASP A 427 6.35 -18.59 6.94
CA ASP A 427 6.84 -19.88 7.39
C ASP A 427 8.36 -19.92 7.23
N THR A 428 9.04 -19.77 8.34
CA THR A 428 10.51 -19.72 8.36
C THR A 428 11.11 -20.95 9.02
N THR A 429 10.27 -21.92 9.38
CA THR A 429 10.75 -23.19 9.88
C THR A 429 11.11 -24.01 8.64
N PRO A 430 12.37 -24.43 8.47
CA PRO A 430 12.72 -25.29 7.35
C PRO A 430 12.06 -26.67 7.51
N PRO A 431 11.77 -27.36 6.40
CA PRO A 431 11.32 -28.74 6.44
C PRO A 431 12.28 -29.63 7.22
N GLN A 432 11.74 -30.43 8.12
CA GLN A 432 12.49 -31.40 8.91
C GLN A 432 12.10 -32.82 8.53
N VAL A 433 13.03 -33.76 8.67
CA VAL A 433 12.69 -35.19 8.60
C VAL A 433 11.91 -35.57 9.86
N ARG A 434 10.62 -35.85 9.68
CA ARG A 434 9.70 -36.27 10.73
C ARG A 434 9.85 -37.74 11.07
N ASP A 435 9.88 -38.58 10.05
CA ASP A 435 9.88 -40.04 10.19
C ASP A 435 10.72 -40.69 9.11
N ILE A 436 11.37 -41.80 9.45
CA ILE A 436 12.16 -42.61 8.54
C ILE A 436 11.57 -44.02 8.55
N GLN A 437 11.10 -44.45 7.39
CA GLN A 437 10.59 -45.78 7.16
C GLN A 437 11.65 -46.63 6.49
N LEU A 438 11.86 -47.81 7.05
CA LEU A 438 12.76 -48.82 6.51
C LEU A 438 11.95 -50.07 6.18
N GLN A 439 12.01 -50.50 4.92
CA GLN A 439 11.44 -51.75 4.46
C GLN A 439 12.55 -52.67 3.96
N ALA A 440 12.46 -53.96 4.27
CA ALA A 440 13.36 -54.98 3.78
C ALA A 440 12.54 -56.04 3.03
N ASP A 441 12.99 -56.44 1.84
CA ASP A 441 12.45 -57.66 1.23
C ASP A 441 13.06 -58.91 1.89
N GLY A 442 12.28 -59.99 2.00
CA GLY A 442 12.79 -61.29 2.44
C GLY A 442 13.20 -61.42 3.92
N SER A 443 12.68 -60.59 4.84
CA SER A 443 12.96 -60.73 6.28
C SER A 443 12.57 -62.12 6.82
N VAL A 444 13.56 -62.91 7.22
CA VAL A 444 13.36 -64.13 8.01
C VAL A 444 13.86 -63.85 9.43
N ASN A 445 12.95 -63.88 10.41
CA ASN A 445 13.26 -63.64 11.82
C ASN A 445 14.02 -62.32 12.11
N GLY A 446 13.70 -61.25 11.36
CA GLY A 446 14.26 -59.90 11.58
C GLY A 446 15.69 -59.70 11.07
N ARG A 447 16.35 -60.73 10.53
CA ARG A 447 17.70 -60.63 10.00
C ARG A 447 17.69 -60.35 8.51
N VAL A 448 18.47 -59.34 8.10
CA VAL A 448 18.67 -58.99 6.69
C VAL A 448 20.05 -59.51 6.30
N GLY A 449 20.12 -60.36 5.27
CA GLY A 449 21.36 -60.98 4.80
C GLY A 449 21.75 -60.54 3.39
N PRO A 450 22.94 -60.94 2.91
CA PRO A 450 23.36 -60.70 1.54
C PRO A 450 22.29 -61.16 0.53
N GLY A 451 22.02 -60.34 -0.49
CA GLY A 451 20.96 -60.56 -1.48
C GLY A 451 19.61 -59.92 -1.15
N SER A 452 19.39 -59.48 0.09
CA SER A 452 18.18 -58.72 0.47
C SER A 452 18.30 -57.25 0.01
N LYS A 453 17.17 -56.58 -0.16
CA LYS A 453 17.07 -55.16 -0.51
C LYS A 453 16.46 -54.37 0.64
N LEU A 454 17.14 -53.28 1.00
CA LEU A 454 16.65 -52.28 1.96
C LEU A 454 16.15 -51.05 1.23
N THR A 455 14.89 -50.67 1.46
CA THR A 455 14.28 -49.46 0.91
C THR A 455 14.04 -48.46 2.03
N PHE A 456 14.56 -47.24 1.85
CA PHE A 456 14.43 -46.14 2.82
C PHE A 456 13.42 -45.15 2.29
N SER A 457 12.59 -44.61 3.17
CA SER A 457 11.75 -43.46 2.87
C SER A 457 11.81 -42.44 4.00
N ALA A 458 11.97 -41.17 3.65
CA ALA A 458 11.97 -40.06 4.59
C ALA A 458 10.69 -39.24 4.40
N TRP A 459 9.95 -39.05 5.51
CA TRP A 459 8.82 -38.13 5.58
C TRP A 459 9.28 -36.79 6.09
N PHE A 460 8.93 -35.73 5.38
CA PHE A 460 9.19 -34.36 5.81
C PHE A 460 7.99 -33.78 6.56
N THR A 461 8.23 -32.75 7.37
CA THR A 461 7.19 -32.04 8.13
C THR A 461 6.21 -31.28 7.24
N GLU A 462 6.58 -31.04 5.99
CA GLU A 462 5.86 -30.23 5.01
C GLU A 462 6.22 -30.66 3.59
N LYS A 463 5.59 -30.01 2.60
CA LYS A 463 5.83 -30.26 1.19
C LYS A 463 7.16 -29.62 0.77
N LEU A 464 7.98 -30.35 0.03
CA LEU A 464 9.23 -29.86 -0.53
C LEU A 464 9.02 -29.37 -1.97
N ASP A 465 9.60 -28.24 -2.35
CA ASP A 465 9.58 -27.75 -3.73
C ASP A 465 10.69 -28.37 -4.58
N LEU A 466 10.48 -29.63 -4.97
CA LEU A 466 11.47 -30.38 -5.76
C LEU A 466 11.17 -30.25 -7.25
N ALA A 467 12.08 -29.65 -8.03
CA ALA A 467 11.96 -29.65 -9.49
C ALA A 467 12.27 -31.04 -10.10
N SER A 468 13.23 -31.77 -9.51
CA SER A 468 13.65 -33.11 -9.91
C SER A 468 14.11 -33.92 -8.70
N LEU A 469 14.17 -35.25 -8.85
CA LEU A 469 14.80 -36.16 -7.89
C LEU A 469 16.27 -36.46 -8.23
N ASP A 470 16.71 -36.08 -9.43
CA ASP A 470 18.08 -36.30 -9.88
C ASP A 470 19.08 -35.55 -9.00
N GLY A 471 20.11 -36.26 -8.51
CA GLY A 471 21.12 -35.69 -7.62
C GLY A 471 20.74 -35.69 -6.14
N ILE A 472 19.50 -36.03 -5.78
CA ILE A 472 19.10 -36.23 -4.39
C ILE A 472 19.59 -37.60 -3.93
N THR A 473 20.41 -37.63 -2.89
CA THR A 473 21.01 -38.86 -2.36
C THR A 473 20.86 -38.99 -0.86
N ALA A 474 20.78 -40.24 -0.39
CA ALA A 474 20.84 -40.57 1.02
C ALA A 474 22.14 -41.31 1.32
N THR A 475 22.84 -40.89 2.38
CA THR A 475 24.00 -41.59 2.92
C THR A 475 23.54 -42.49 4.05
N ILE A 476 23.79 -43.79 3.91
CA ILE A 476 23.36 -44.83 4.84
C ILE A 476 24.58 -45.51 5.40
N ASN A 477 24.65 -45.60 6.73
CA ASN A 477 25.68 -46.35 7.41
C ASN A 477 25.13 -47.68 7.93
N ILE A 478 25.77 -48.76 7.51
CA ILE A 478 25.33 -50.15 7.75
C ILE A 478 26.32 -50.86 8.71
N GLN A 479 27.34 -50.15 9.22
CA GLN A 479 28.28 -50.72 10.19
C GLN A 479 29.01 -49.62 10.98
N ASP A 480 29.11 -49.78 12.31
CA ASP A 480 29.63 -48.77 13.25
C ASP A 480 31.03 -48.18 12.94
N LEU A 481 31.80 -48.70 11.96
CA LEU A 481 33.20 -48.29 11.72
C LEU A 481 33.73 -48.34 10.25
N SER A 482 32.95 -48.48 9.17
CA SER A 482 33.52 -48.30 7.79
C SER A 482 32.52 -48.11 6.64
N VAL A 483 32.81 -47.10 5.81
CA VAL A 483 32.29 -46.74 4.47
C VAL A 483 30.75 -46.63 4.35
N PRO A 484 30.20 -45.41 4.49
CA PRO A 484 28.80 -45.15 4.19
C PRO A 484 28.45 -45.48 2.73
N VAL A 485 27.22 -45.91 2.51
CA VAL A 485 26.69 -46.23 1.19
C VAL A 485 25.72 -45.14 0.76
N THR A 486 25.89 -44.64 -0.46
CA THR A 486 25.01 -43.62 -1.03
C THR A 486 23.95 -44.27 -1.92
N VAL A 487 22.68 -43.93 -1.70
CA VAL A 487 21.55 -44.33 -2.57
C VAL A 487 20.89 -43.10 -3.17
N GLN A 488 20.45 -43.22 -4.41
CA GLN A 488 19.73 -42.15 -5.13
C GLN A 488 18.25 -42.15 -4.75
N ALA A 489 17.61 -40.99 -4.79
CA ALA A 489 16.16 -40.89 -4.76
C ALA A 489 15.52 -41.66 -5.93
N ASP A 490 14.33 -42.22 -5.70
CA ASP A 490 13.61 -43.03 -6.69
C ASP A 490 12.24 -42.44 -6.99
N SER A 491 11.47 -42.15 -5.95
CA SER A 491 10.13 -41.60 -6.10
C SER A 491 9.79 -40.59 -5.01
N ARG A 492 8.84 -39.72 -5.33
CA ARG A 492 8.24 -38.75 -4.41
C ARG A 492 6.74 -38.97 -4.32
N LEU A 493 6.20 -38.67 -3.16
CA LEU A 493 4.76 -38.60 -2.93
C LEU A 493 4.47 -37.34 -2.10
N ASP A 494 3.59 -36.49 -2.62
CA ASP A 494 3.03 -35.38 -1.86
C ASP A 494 1.65 -35.78 -1.34
N GLU A 495 1.49 -35.89 -0.03
CA GLU A 495 0.19 -36.14 0.57
C GLU A 495 -0.49 -34.81 0.94
N ALA A 496 -1.70 -34.61 0.43
CA ALA A 496 -2.49 -33.39 0.63
C ALA A 496 -2.90 -33.14 2.10
N TYR A 497 -2.90 -34.19 2.94
CA TYR A 497 -3.28 -34.14 4.36
C TYR A 497 -2.23 -34.85 5.21
N GLY A 498 -1.00 -34.32 5.23
CA GLY A 498 0.13 -34.85 5.99
C GLY A 498 0.02 -34.57 7.50
N VAL A 499 0.99 -33.86 8.07
CA VAL A 499 1.02 -33.56 9.51
C VAL A 499 0.04 -32.42 9.82
N ASN A 500 -0.85 -32.60 10.80
CA ASN A 500 -1.77 -31.55 11.27
C ASN A 500 -2.60 -30.86 10.16
N GLY A 501 -2.85 -31.56 9.04
CA GLY A 501 -3.60 -31.02 7.91
C GLY A 501 -2.80 -30.18 6.91
N VAL A 502 -1.46 -30.14 7.02
CA VAL A 502 -0.55 -29.49 6.06
C VAL A 502 0.00 -30.54 5.08
N ALA A 503 0.13 -30.18 3.80
CA ALA A 503 0.69 -31.07 2.79
C ALA A 503 2.13 -31.47 3.15
N ALA A 504 2.51 -32.73 2.94
CA ALA A 504 3.83 -33.25 3.28
C ALA A 504 4.43 -34.12 2.17
N THR A 505 5.75 -34.03 1.97
CA THR A 505 6.47 -34.84 0.98
C THR A 505 7.09 -36.07 1.64
N ARG A 506 6.97 -37.23 0.98
CA ARG A 506 7.80 -38.41 1.21
C ARG A 506 8.75 -38.61 0.04
N ILE A 507 10.03 -38.77 0.32
CA ILE A 507 11.02 -39.25 -0.66
C ILE A 507 11.32 -40.71 -0.36
N THR A 508 11.18 -41.57 -1.36
CA THR A 508 11.58 -42.98 -1.32
C THR A 508 12.86 -43.15 -2.15
N PHE A 509 13.86 -43.80 -1.57
CA PHE A 509 15.18 -44.01 -2.18
C PHE A 509 15.25 -45.38 -2.86
N LYS A 510 16.14 -45.49 -3.85
CA LYS A 510 16.37 -46.74 -4.58
C LYS A 510 16.77 -47.86 -3.61
N PRO A 511 16.29 -49.10 -3.81
CA PRO A 511 16.60 -50.20 -2.92
C PRO A 511 18.11 -50.46 -2.87
N LEU A 512 18.66 -50.52 -1.67
CA LEU A 512 20.04 -50.91 -1.43
C LEU A 512 20.16 -52.43 -1.35
N LEU A 513 20.89 -53.03 -2.29
CA LEU A 513 21.23 -54.45 -2.26
C LEU A 513 22.32 -54.72 -1.22
N ILE A 514 22.02 -55.58 -0.25
CA ILE A 514 22.97 -56.00 0.78
C ILE A 514 23.98 -56.98 0.19
N THR A 515 25.26 -56.66 0.32
CA THR A 515 26.38 -57.51 -0.12
C THR A 515 26.95 -58.31 1.05
N GLU A 516 27.80 -59.30 0.75
CA GLU A 516 28.48 -60.12 1.77
C GLU A 516 29.38 -59.32 2.72
N SER A 517 29.84 -58.15 2.29
CA SER A 517 30.65 -57.23 3.10
C SER A 517 29.83 -56.38 4.08
N MET A 518 28.51 -56.28 3.91
CA MET A 518 27.63 -55.48 4.77
C MET A 518 27.09 -56.32 5.93
N ARG A 519 26.98 -55.71 7.12
CA ARG A 519 26.46 -56.38 8.33
C ARG A 519 25.24 -55.65 8.92
N PRO A 520 24.13 -55.52 8.17
CA PRO A 520 22.93 -54.91 8.71
C PRO A 520 22.39 -55.77 9.87
N LEU A 521 22.25 -55.18 11.05
CA LEU A 521 21.48 -55.77 12.15
C LEU A 521 20.12 -55.07 12.19
N LEU A 522 19.04 -55.83 12.37
CA LEU A 522 17.73 -55.27 12.66
C LEU A 522 16.96 -56.17 13.63
N TYR A 523 16.30 -55.54 14.60
CA TYR A 523 15.25 -56.13 15.42
C TYR A 523 14.48 -54.98 16.06
N ARG A 524 13.15 -55.05 16.11
CA ARG A 524 12.27 -54.03 16.70
C ARG A 524 11.20 -54.75 17.52
N ASP A 525 10.79 -54.15 18.65
CA ASP A 525 10.05 -54.73 19.79
C ASP A 525 10.84 -55.73 20.65
N GLY A 526 12.14 -55.44 20.80
CA GLY A 526 13.11 -56.20 21.62
C GLY A 526 14.58 -55.89 21.30
N GLN A 527 14.79 -55.15 20.19
CA GLN A 527 16.00 -54.48 19.64
C GLN A 527 17.24 -55.36 19.33
N PHE A 528 17.86 -55.25 18.14
CA PHE A 528 18.96 -54.36 17.76
C PHE A 528 18.90 -53.92 16.28
N LEU A 529 19.04 -52.62 15.98
CA LEU A 529 19.30 -52.08 14.63
C LEU A 529 20.77 -51.61 14.47
N ARG A 530 21.41 -51.82 13.32
CA ARG A 530 22.69 -51.19 12.91
C ARG A 530 22.62 -50.70 11.46
N VAL A 531 21.61 -49.88 11.19
CA VAL A 531 21.42 -49.19 9.92
C VAL A 531 20.95 -47.78 10.27
N ALA A 532 21.72 -46.77 9.88
CA ALA A 532 21.43 -45.36 10.14
C ALA A 532 21.39 -44.58 8.82
N LEU A 533 20.34 -43.79 8.62
CA LEU A 533 20.36 -42.73 7.63
C LEU A 533 21.15 -41.57 8.21
N GLU A 534 22.36 -41.32 7.70
CA GLU A 534 23.27 -40.29 8.22
C GLU A 534 22.94 -38.91 7.67
N SER A 535 22.63 -38.84 6.39
CA SER A 535 22.30 -37.57 5.74
C SER A 535 21.46 -37.80 4.49
N ILE A 536 20.71 -36.76 4.11
CA ILE A 536 20.11 -36.62 2.79
C ILE A 536 20.75 -35.39 2.18
N GLN A 537 21.30 -35.54 0.99
CA GLN A 537 21.88 -34.45 0.21
C GLN A 537 20.94 -34.13 -0.95
N PHE A 538 20.55 -32.86 -1.01
CA PHE A 538 19.70 -32.31 -2.06
C PHE A 538 20.53 -31.70 -3.18
N ALA A 539 20.01 -31.71 -4.41
CA ALA A 539 20.74 -31.29 -5.60
C ALA A 539 21.00 -29.77 -5.58
N ASN A 540 20.01 -28.98 -5.16
CA ASN A 540 20.11 -27.52 -5.05
C ASN A 540 20.30 -27.06 -3.59
N GLY A 541 20.65 -27.97 -2.68
CA GLY A 541 20.86 -27.67 -1.27
C GLY A 541 19.59 -27.16 -0.59
N ALA A 542 19.67 -26.02 0.09
CA ALA A 542 18.55 -25.46 0.84
C ALA A 542 17.37 -25.02 -0.05
N ALA A 543 17.60 -24.73 -1.34
CA ALA A 543 16.54 -24.33 -2.26
C ALA A 543 15.52 -25.46 -2.51
N ASP A 544 15.94 -26.73 -2.42
CA ASP A 544 15.04 -27.89 -2.54
C ASP A 544 14.20 -28.11 -1.25
N LEU A 545 14.46 -27.32 -0.20
CA LEU A 545 13.79 -27.35 1.10
C LEU A 545 12.96 -26.08 1.35
N CYS A 546 12.78 -25.19 0.37
CA CYS A 546 12.05 -23.94 0.55
C CYS A 546 10.88 -23.87 -0.41
#